data_AF-A0A8T1P5P9-F1
#
_entry.id   AF-A0A8T1P5P9-F1
#
_cell.length_a   1.000
_cell.length_b   1.000
_cell.length_c   1.000
_cell.angle_alpha   90.00
_cell.angle_beta   90.00
_cell.angle_gamma   90.00
#
_symmetry.space_group_name_H-M   'P 1'
#
loop_
_entity.id
_entity.type
_entity.pdbx_description
1 polymer ?
#
loop_
_entity_poly.entity_id
_entity_poly.type
_entity_poly.pdbx_seq_one_letter_code
_entity_poly.pdbx_strand_id
1 'polypeptide(L)'
;MLETKYISQRNCLLVVRALSGRKVDELDKAIAVAARDPSWYGIDEVELEKRRRWTSTARTQVGTMKRAVEAGKVSNGTGTTSASAMRRELMRMPDSDQKDRSNHYTAVDNDDIISSESDRQLLLIKQQDEELDELSASVQRIGGVGLTIHEELLAQEKIIDDLGTEMDSTSNRLDFVQKKVAMVMKKAGAKGQFMMILFLVVLFIILFVLVFFT
;
A
#
# COMPACT_ATOMS: atom_id res chain seq x y z
N MET A 1 -27.83 -9.50 -13.06
CA MET A 1 -26.85 -9.81 -11.99
C MET A 1 -25.40 -9.82 -12.49
N LEU A 2 -25.12 -10.29 -13.71
CA LEU A 2 -23.77 -10.31 -14.32
C LEU A 2 -23.22 -8.90 -14.64
N GLU A 3 -24.05 -8.00 -15.16
CA GLU A 3 -23.68 -6.60 -15.46
C GLU A 3 -23.18 -5.84 -14.22
N THR A 4 -23.85 -6.02 -13.08
CA THR A 4 -23.51 -5.36 -11.82
C THR A 4 -22.17 -5.83 -11.26
N LYS A 5 -21.82 -7.11 -11.45
CA LYS A 5 -20.51 -7.68 -11.10
C LYS A 5 -19.39 -7.11 -11.98
N TYR A 6 -19.64 -6.99 -13.29
CA TYR A 6 -18.67 -6.47 -14.25
C TYR A 6 -18.37 -4.98 -14.03
N ILE A 7 -19.40 -4.17 -13.77
CA ILE A 7 -19.25 -2.74 -13.43
C ILE A 7 -18.49 -2.57 -12.11
N SER A 8 -18.77 -3.40 -11.11
CA SER A 8 -18.07 -3.38 -9.81
C SER A 8 -16.58 -3.73 -9.96
N GLN A 9 -16.24 -4.75 -10.75
CA GLN A 9 -14.85 -5.10 -11.04
C GLN A 9 -14.10 -3.97 -11.77
N ARG A 10 -14.73 -3.33 -12.76
CA ARG A 10 -14.11 -2.22 -13.51
C ARG A 10 -13.86 -1.00 -12.62
N ASN A 11 -14.80 -0.67 -11.74
CA ASN A 11 -14.64 0.42 -10.78
C ASN A 11 -13.55 0.09 -9.75
N CYS A 12 -13.50 -1.13 -9.23
CA CYS A 12 -12.45 -1.57 -8.32
C CYS A 12 -11.06 -1.50 -8.97
N LEU A 13 -10.93 -2.00 -10.21
CA LEU A 13 -9.69 -1.94 -10.99
C LEU A 13 -9.24 -0.49 -11.25
N LEU A 14 -10.18 0.41 -11.57
CA LEU A 14 -9.90 1.84 -11.74
C LEU A 14 -9.44 2.52 -10.45
N VAL A 15 -10.04 2.19 -9.31
CA VAL A 15 -9.68 2.73 -8.00
C VAL A 15 -8.29 2.22 -7.57
N VAL A 16 -8.02 0.92 -7.70
CA VAL A 16 -6.71 0.31 -7.41
C VAL A 16 -5.61 0.92 -8.28
N ARG A 17 -5.91 1.20 -9.55
CA ARG A 17 -4.99 1.88 -10.49
C ARG A 17 -4.74 3.33 -10.11
N ALA A 18 -5.79 4.09 -9.78
CA ALA A 18 -5.68 5.48 -9.35
C ALA A 18 -4.93 5.61 -8.01
N LEU A 19 -5.05 4.61 -7.14
CA LEU A 19 -4.29 4.54 -5.89
C LEU A 19 -2.82 4.16 -6.14
N SER A 20 -2.54 3.20 -7.03
CA SER A 20 -1.15 2.83 -7.36
C SER A 20 -0.37 3.95 -8.04
N GLY A 21 -0.98 4.67 -8.99
CA GLY A 21 -0.35 5.82 -9.63
C GLY A 21 0.00 6.93 -8.63
N ARG A 22 -0.97 7.29 -7.77
CA ARG A 22 -0.76 8.32 -6.73
C ARG A 22 0.34 7.95 -5.74
N LYS A 23 0.41 6.68 -5.32
CA LYS A 23 1.45 6.20 -4.39
C LYS A 23 2.86 6.29 -4.99
N VAL A 24 3.01 6.01 -6.28
CA VAL A 24 4.31 6.14 -6.97
C VAL A 24 4.74 7.61 -7.07
N ASP A 25 3.80 8.52 -7.33
CA ASP A 25 4.08 9.97 -7.39
C ASP A 25 4.42 10.56 -6.00
N GLU A 26 3.82 10.06 -4.92
CA GLU A 26 4.16 10.47 -3.54
C GLU A 26 5.55 9.97 -3.13
N LEU A 27 5.92 8.75 -3.53
CA LEU A 27 7.25 8.22 -3.26
C LEU A 27 8.34 8.99 -4.00
N ASP A 28 8.08 9.44 -5.24
CA ASP A 28 9.01 10.29 -5.99
C ASP A 28 9.26 11.63 -5.30
N LYS A 29 8.21 12.25 -4.73
CA LYS A 29 8.34 13.45 -3.90
C LYS A 29 9.16 13.20 -2.64
N ALA A 30 8.94 12.06 -1.97
CA ALA A 30 9.71 11.70 -0.79
C ALA A 30 11.20 11.51 -1.10
N ILE A 31 11.52 10.88 -2.23
CA ILE A 31 12.89 10.72 -2.71
C ILE A 31 13.50 12.08 -3.08
N ALA A 32 12.75 12.98 -3.72
CA ALA A 32 13.22 14.32 -4.06
C ALA A 32 13.50 15.19 -2.82
N VAL A 33 12.73 15.04 -1.75
CA VAL A 33 12.99 15.73 -0.46
C VAL A 33 14.21 15.12 0.23
N ALA A 34 14.30 13.80 0.28
CA ALA A 34 15.46 13.10 0.87
C ALA A 34 16.76 13.40 0.11
N ALA A 35 16.70 13.65 -1.20
CA ALA A 35 17.84 14.04 -2.02
C ALA A 35 18.39 15.45 -1.72
N ARG A 36 17.59 16.33 -1.11
CA ARG A 36 18.03 17.71 -0.79
C ARG A 36 18.92 17.75 0.43
N ASP A 37 18.64 16.93 1.44
CA ASP A 37 19.43 16.82 2.67
C ASP A 37 19.64 15.35 3.10
N PRO A 38 20.52 14.59 2.41
CA PRO A 38 20.70 13.15 2.66
C PRO A 38 21.21 12.82 4.08
N SER A 39 22.04 13.71 4.64
CA SER A 39 22.68 13.54 5.95
C SER A 39 21.69 13.59 7.12
N TRP A 40 20.57 14.31 6.97
CA TRP A 40 19.53 14.38 8.00
C TRP A 40 18.75 13.06 8.13
N TYR A 41 18.67 12.31 7.03
CA TYR A 41 17.93 11.04 6.96
C TYR A 41 18.83 9.80 7.06
N GLY A 42 20.15 9.98 7.13
CA GLY A 42 21.11 8.87 7.20
C GLY A 42 21.10 7.98 5.96
N ILE A 43 20.71 8.53 4.79
CA ILE A 43 20.60 7.80 3.52
C ILE A 43 21.85 8.08 2.69
N ASP A 44 22.50 7.02 2.21
CA ASP A 44 23.68 7.10 1.34
C ASP A 44 23.30 7.42 -0.11
N GLU A 45 24.16 8.14 -0.84
CA GLU A 45 23.92 8.55 -2.24
C GLU A 45 23.69 7.33 -3.16
N VAL A 46 24.37 6.22 -2.88
CA VAL A 46 24.21 4.97 -3.65
C VAL A 46 22.85 4.33 -3.42
N GLU A 47 22.29 4.50 -2.22
CA GLU A 47 20.93 4.03 -1.91
C GLU A 47 19.86 4.93 -2.54
N LEU A 48 20.08 6.25 -2.52
CA LEU A 48 19.20 7.23 -3.16
C LEU A 48 19.07 6.96 -4.67
N GLU A 49 20.17 6.68 -5.35
CA GLU A 49 20.18 6.36 -6.79
C GLU A 49 19.46 5.03 -7.09
N LYS A 50 19.59 4.01 -6.22
CA LYS A 50 18.80 2.77 -6.34
C LYS A 50 17.30 3.04 -6.22
N ARG A 51 16.88 3.86 -5.25
CA ARG A 51 15.48 4.26 -5.06
C ARG A 51 14.97 5.06 -6.26
N ARG A 52 15.79 5.96 -6.82
CA ARG A 52 15.47 6.74 -8.01
C ARG A 52 15.24 5.87 -9.25
N ARG A 53 16.13 4.89 -9.48
CA ARG A 53 16.02 3.93 -10.59
C ARG A 53 14.79 3.03 -10.46
N TRP A 54 14.49 2.57 -9.24
CA TRP A 54 13.29 1.77 -8.98
C TRP A 54 12.01 2.58 -9.24
N THR A 55 11.91 3.81 -8.72
CA THR A 55 10.74 4.68 -8.90
C THR A 55 10.52 5.03 -10.37
N SER A 56 11.60 5.30 -11.13
CA SER A 56 11.52 5.51 -12.58
C SER A 56 10.99 4.27 -13.31
N THR A 57 11.50 3.08 -12.96
CA THR A 57 11.07 1.81 -13.54
C THR A 57 9.60 1.53 -13.22
N ALA A 58 9.17 1.71 -11.97
CA ALA A 58 7.78 1.55 -11.55
C ALA A 58 6.85 2.50 -12.31
N ARG A 59 7.25 3.77 -12.52
CA ARG A 59 6.49 4.76 -13.28
C ARG A 59 6.32 4.36 -14.75
N THR A 60 7.38 3.86 -15.38
CA THR A 60 7.30 3.39 -16.77
C THR A 60 6.42 2.14 -16.91
N GLN A 61 6.46 1.21 -15.97
CA GLN A 61 5.59 0.03 -15.95
C GLN A 61 4.12 0.43 -15.72
N VAL A 62 3.83 1.29 -14.74
CA VAL A 62 2.47 1.81 -14.49
C VAL A 62 1.98 2.59 -15.70
N GLY A 63 2.83 3.36 -16.38
CA GLY A 63 2.50 4.06 -17.63
C GLY A 63 2.22 3.11 -18.81
N THR A 64 2.99 2.04 -18.93
CA THR A 64 2.82 1.02 -20.00
C THR A 64 1.54 0.23 -19.77
N MET A 65 1.29 -0.21 -18.54
CA MET A 65 0.04 -0.84 -18.12
C MET A 65 -1.14 0.14 -18.20
N LYS A 66 -0.89 1.45 -18.00
CA LYS A 66 -1.87 2.50 -18.23
C LYS A 66 -2.33 2.50 -19.70
N ARG A 67 -1.36 2.56 -20.61
CA ARG A 67 -1.59 2.60 -22.06
C ARG A 67 -2.13 1.29 -22.62
N ALA A 68 -1.68 0.13 -22.15
CA ALA A 68 -2.16 -1.18 -22.60
C ALA A 68 -3.65 -1.40 -22.26
N VAL A 69 -4.06 -1.01 -21.05
CA VAL A 69 -5.47 -1.09 -20.64
C VAL A 69 -6.31 0.05 -21.21
N GLU A 70 -5.73 1.22 -21.52
CA GLU A 70 -6.43 2.25 -22.30
C GLU A 70 -6.62 1.83 -23.77
N ALA A 71 -5.65 1.13 -24.38
CA ALA A 71 -5.81 0.51 -25.69
C ALA A 71 -6.86 -0.62 -25.66
N GLY A 72 -6.88 -1.42 -24.59
CA GLY A 72 -7.95 -2.40 -24.31
C GLY A 72 -9.32 -1.77 -23.99
N LYS A 73 -9.38 -0.46 -23.69
CA LYS A 73 -10.63 0.29 -23.52
C LYS A 73 -11.19 0.80 -24.85
N VAL A 74 -10.36 0.92 -25.90
CA VAL A 74 -10.83 1.21 -27.27
C VAL A 74 -11.51 -0.02 -27.89
N SER A 75 -11.06 -1.23 -27.56
CA SER A 75 -11.78 -2.46 -27.93
C SER A 75 -13.01 -2.75 -27.06
N ASN A 76 -13.03 -2.28 -25.81
CA ASN A 76 -14.10 -2.58 -24.85
C ASN A 76 -15.08 -1.40 -24.61
N GLY A 77 -15.05 -0.39 -25.48
CA GLY A 77 -15.95 0.78 -25.48
C GLY A 77 -16.81 0.94 -26.75
N THR A 78 -16.63 0.06 -27.75
CA THR A 78 -17.37 0.10 -29.03
C THR A 78 -18.00 -1.26 -29.39
N GLY A 79 -17.97 -2.23 -28.46
CA GLY A 79 -18.43 -3.61 -28.68
C GLY A 79 -19.93 -3.81 -28.94
N THR A 80 -20.76 -2.76 -28.96
CA THR A 80 -22.21 -2.87 -29.26
C THR A 80 -22.56 -2.77 -30.75
N THR A 81 -21.58 -2.55 -31.65
CA THR A 81 -21.87 -2.42 -33.10
C THR A 81 -21.39 -3.60 -33.96
N SER A 82 -20.48 -4.46 -33.48
CA SER A 82 -19.94 -5.57 -34.29
C SER A 82 -20.70 -6.89 -34.16
N ALA A 83 -21.29 -7.18 -32.99
CA ALA A 83 -22.07 -8.42 -32.81
C ALA A 83 -23.43 -8.35 -33.51
N SER A 84 -24.05 -7.16 -33.55
CA SER A 84 -25.30 -6.92 -34.27
C SER A 84 -25.11 -6.92 -35.80
N ALA A 85 -23.94 -6.50 -36.30
CA ALA A 85 -23.59 -6.57 -37.71
C ALA A 85 -23.29 -8.01 -38.15
N MET A 86 -22.48 -8.76 -37.41
CA MET A 86 -22.16 -10.16 -37.75
C MET A 86 -23.37 -11.09 -37.64
N ARG A 87 -24.25 -10.86 -36.65
CA ARG A 87 -25.54 -11.56 -36.52
C ARG A 87 -26.54 -11.15 -37.60
N ARG A 88 -26.44 -9.95 -38.19
CA ARG A 88 -27.27 -9.53 -39.33
C ARG A 88 -26.84 -10.18 -40.63
N GLU A 89 -25.54 -10.36 -40.84
CA GLU A 89 -24.99 -11.05 -42.02
C GLU A 89 -25.28 -12.55 -41.97
N LEU A 90 -25.24 -13.19 -40.79
CA LEU A 90 -25.60 -14.60 -40.61
C LEU A 90 -27.12 -14.89 -40.67
N MET A 91 -27.98 -13.86 -40.56
CA MET A 91 -29.45 -13.97 -40.67
C MET A 91 -29.98 -13.52 -42.05
N ARG A 92 -29.09 -13.19 -42.99
CA ARG A 92 -29.45 -12.76 -44.34
C ARG A 92 -29.46 -13.97 -45.28
N MET A 93 -30.60 -14.67 -45.32
CA MET A 93 -30.88 -15.69 -46.33
C MET A 93 -30.74 -15.07 -47.74
N PRO A 94 -30.11 -15.75 -48.72
CA PRO A 94 -30.28 -15.41 -50.11
C PRO A 94 -31.70 -15.83 -50.50
N ASP A 95 -32.51 -14.84 -50.86
CA ASP A 95 -33.80 -15.09 -51.48
C ASP A 95 -33.54 -15.62 -52.89
N SER A 96 -33.85 -16.90 -53.09
CA SER A 96 -33.93 -17.50 -54.41
C SER A 96 -35.10 -18.46 -54.40
N ASP A 97 -36.17 -18.05 -55.08
CA ASP A 97 -37.22 -18.91 -55.60
C ASP A 97 -36.65 -20.25 -56.05
N GLN A 98 -37.29 -21.36 -55.64
CA GLN A 98 -37.68 -22.49 -56.50
C GLN A 98 -37.93 -23.79 -55.70
N LYS A 99 -39.24 -24.10 -55.55
CA LYS A 99 -39.91 -25.37 -55.89
C LYS A 99 -39.31 -26.72 -55.39
N ASP A 100 -40.16 -27.46 -54.66
CA ASP A 100 -40.24 -28.93 -54.53
C ASP A 100 -38.94 -29.74 -54.45
N ARG A 101 -38.60 -30.28 -53.26
CA ARG A 101 -38.47 -31.75 -53.00
C ARG A 101 -37.78 -32.11 -51.68
N SER A 102 -38.34 -33.15 -51.06
CA SER A 102 -37.74 -34.13 -50.13
C SER A 102 -37.27 -33.70 -48.72
N ASN A 103 -38.16 -33.92 -47.75
CA ASN A 103 -37.86 -34.17 -46.33
C ASN A 103 -37.18 -35.54 -46.15
N HIS A 104 -35.85 -35.64 -46.07
CA HIS A 104 -35.18 -36.82 -45.46
C HIS A 104 -33.68 -36.68 -45.13
N TYR A 105 -33.14 -35.51 -44.74
CA TYR A 105 -31.69 -35.42 -44.42
C TYR A 105 -31.27 -34.52 -43.25
N THR A 106 -32.22 -34.00 -42.46
CA THR A 106 -31.90 -33.00 -41.41
C THR A 106 -31.85 -33.57 -39.99
N ALA A 107 -32.17 -34.85 -39.77
CA ALA A 107 -32.16 -35.43 -38.41
C ALA A 107 -30.77 -35.97 -38.00
N VAL A 108 -29.99 -36.52 -38.94
CA VAL A 108 -28.73 -37.22 -38.62
C VAL A 108 -27.57 -36.25 -38.32
N ASP A 109 -27.54 -35.07 -38.96
CA ASP A 109 -26.51 -34.04 -38.72
C ASP A 109 -26.68 -33.31 -37.38
N ASN A 110 -27.90 -33.23 -36.84
CA ASN A 110 -28.15 -32.51 -35.58
C ASN A 110 -27.60 -33.28 -34.38
N ASP A 111 -27.61 -34.62 -34.39
CA ASP A 111 -27.09 -35.43 -33.26
C ASP A 111 -25.56 -35.39 -33.16
N ASP A 112 -24.84 -35.29 -34.27
CA ASP A 112 -23.37 -35.16 -34.31
C ASP A 112 -22.91 -33.76 -33.87
N ILE A 113 -23.66 -32.73 -34.24
CA ILE A 113 -23.41 -31.35 -33.80
C ILE A 113 -23.71 -31.18 -32.30
N ILE A 114 -24.78 -31.80 -31.80
CA ILE A 114 -25.16 -31.71 -30.37
C ILE A 114 -24.17 -32.47 -29.48
N SER A 115 -23.71 -33.64 -29.92
CA SER A 115 -22.72 -34.43 -29.18
C SER A 115 -21.34 -33.75 -29.14
N SER A 116 -20.90 -33.18 -30.26
CA SER A 116 -19.62 -32.44 -30.33
C SER A 116 -19.61 -31.11 -29.56
N GLU A 117 -20.75 -30.40 -29.47
CA GLU A 117 -20.93 -29.23 -28.59
C GLU A 117 -20.89 -29.61 -27.10
N SER A 118 -21.57 -30.71 -26.74
CA SER A 118 -21.59 -31.25 -25.37
C SER A 118 -20.19 -31.59 -24.86
N ASP A 119 -19.38 -32.27 -25.67
CA ASP A 119 -18.01 -32.65 -25.30
C ASP A 119 -17.10 -31.43 -25.14
N ARG A 120 -17.29 -30.38 -25.95
CA ARG A 120 -16.56 -29.11 -25.78
C ARG A 120 -16.94 -28.39 -24.48
N GLN A 121 -18.23 -28.38 -24.12
CA GLN A 121 -18.69 -27.79 -22.87
C GLN A 121 -18.17 -28.56 -21.65
N LEU A 122 -18.08 -29.89 -21.73
CA LEU A 122 -17.53 -30.73 -20.66
C LEU A 122 -16.05 -30.43 -20.39
N LEU A 123 -15.24 -30.25 -21.45
CA LEU A 123 -13.82 -29.90 -21.31
C LEU A 123 -13.62 -28.52 -20.68
N LEU A 124 -14.46 -27.55 -21.03
CA LEU A 124 -14.43 -26.21 -20.42
C LEU A 124 -14.82 -26.23 -18.95
N ILE A 125 -15.84 -27.02 -18.57
CA ILE A 125 -16.21 -27.20 -17.15
C ILE A 125 -15.09 -27.84 -16.36
N LYS A 126 -14.42 -28.86 -16.93
CA LYS A 126 -13.28 -29.51 -16.27
C LYS A 126 -12.10 -28.56 -16.03
N GLN A 127 -11.79 -27.70 -17.00
CA GLN A 127 -10.74 -26.69 -16.84
C GLN A 127 -11.11 -25.67 -15.75
N GLN A 128 -12.38 -25.27 -15.67
CA GLN A 128 -12.84 -24.35 -14.63
C GLN A 128 -12.82 -24.97 -13.23
N ASP A 129 -13.17 -26.26 -13.09
CA ASP A 129 -13.07 -26.95 -11.81
C ASP A 129 -11.62 -27.04 -11.31
N GLU A 130 -10.66 -27.30 -12.22
CA GLU A 130 -9.24 -27.34 -11.88
C GLU A 130 -8.71 -25.95 -11.44
N GLU A 131 -9.17 -24.87 -12.10
CA GLU A 131 -8.88 -23.49 -11.69
C GLU A 131 -9.50 -23.13 -10.31
N LEU A 132 -10.68 -23.66 -10.00
CA LEU A 132 -11.36 -23.43 -8.71
C LEU A 132 -10.68 -24.16 -7.56
N ASP A 133 -10.14 -25.36 -7.79
CA ASP A 133 -9.35 -26.09 -6.79
C ASP A 133 -8.04 -25.36 -6.48
N GLU A 134 -7.35 -24.82 -7.50
CA GLU A 134 -6.17 -23.99 -7.29
C GLU A 134 -6.51 -22.69 -6.53
N LEU A 135 -7.65 -22.07 -6.85
CA LEU A 135 -8.14 -20.90 -6.14
C LEU A 135 -8.46 -21.22 -4.68
N SER A 136 -9.10 -22.37 -4.42
CA SER A 136 -9.41 -22.86 -3.07
C SER A 136 -8.13 -23.08 -2.25
N ALA A 137 -7.12 -23.72 -2.85
CA ALA A 137 -5.81 -23.89 -2.23
C ALA A 137 -5.11 -22.55 -1.92
N SER A 138 -5.25 -21.56 -2.82
CA SER A 138 -4.76 -20.19 -2.56
C SER A 138 -5.50 -19.49 -1.44
N VAL A 139 -6.84 -19.60 -1.38
CA VAL A 139 -7.65 -19.03 -0.29
C VAL A 139 -7.29 -19.65 1.05
N GLN A 140 -7.06 -20.96 1.11
CA GLN A 140 -6.65 -21.64 2.34
C GLN A 140 -5.27 -21.17 2.80
N ARG A 141 -4.33 -20.96 1.86
CA ARG A 141 -3.00 -20.42 2.16
C ARG A 141 -3.07 -18.98 2.67
N ILE A 142 -3.90 -18.14 2.05
CA ILE A 142 -4.16 -16.76 2.50
C ILE A 142 -4.82 -16.76 3.89
N GLY A 143 -5.75 -17.68 4.14
CA GLY A 143 -6.36 -17.85 5.46
C GLY A 143 -5.34 -18.18 6.55
N GLY A 144 -4.39 -19.08 6.24
CA GLY A 144 -3.27 -19.40 7.13
C GLY A 144 -2.38 -18.18 7.43
N VAL A 145 -2.02 -17.41 6.40
CA VAL A 145 -1.26 -16.16 6.56
C VAL A 145 -2.05 -15.13 7.39
N GLY A 146 -3.36 -15.04 7.19
CA GLY A 146 -4.25 -14.15 7.95
C GLY A 146 -4.28 -14.48 9.45
N LEU A 147 -4.30 -15.76 9.81
CA LEU A 147 -4.18 -16.22 11.20
C LEU A 147 -2.83 -15.84 11.81
N THR A 148 -1.73 -16.04 11.08
CA THR A 148 -0.40 -15.64 11.53
C THR A 148 -0.30 -14.12 11.74
N ILE A 149 -0.84 -13.31 10.83
CA ILE A 149 -0.88 -11.85 10.99
C ILE A 149 -1.68 -11.46 12.23
N HIS A 150 -2.79 -12.14 12.50
CA HIS A 150 -3.60 -11.86 13.69
C HIS A 150 -2.83 -12.14 14.99
N GLU A 151 -2.13 -13.26 15.06
CA GLU A 151 -1.31 -13.61 16.22
C GLU A 151 -0.16 -12.63 16.43
N GLU A 152 0.50 -12.21 15.35
CA GLU A 152 1.56 -11.20 15.39
C GLU A 152 1.03 -9.82 15.83
N LEU A 153 -0.18 -9.44 15.41
CA LEU A 153 -0.82 -8.20 15.87
C LEU A 153 -1.12 -8.24 17.37
N LEU A 154 -1.57 -9.37 17.91
CA LEU A 154 -1.77 -9.54 19.36
C LEU A 154 -0.43 -9.48 20.12
N ALA A 155 0.64 -10.04 19.54
CA ALA A 155 1.98 -9.93 20.11
C ALA A 155 2.47 -8.47 20.11
N GLN A 156 2.24 -7.72 19.03
CA GLN A 156 2.59 -6.31 18.94
C GLN A 156 1.77 -5.43 19.89
N GLU A 157 0.48 -5.72 20.11
CA GLU A 157 -0.34 -5.02 21.11
C GLU A 157 0.30 -5.10 22.50
N LYS A 158 0.76 -6.29 22.89
CA LYS A 158 1.48 -6.50 24.16
C LYS A 158 2.79 -5.70 24.23
N ILE A 159 3.57 -5.69 23.14
CA ILE A 159 4.83 -4.93 23.09
C ILE A 159 4.57 -3.43 23.20
N ILE A 160 3.48 -2.93 22.60
CA ILE A 160 3.09 -1.51 22.69
C ILE A 160 2.67 -1.15 24.11
N ASP A 161 1.94 -2.03 24.80
CA ASP A 161 1.58 -1.82 26.20
C ASP A 161 2.83 -1.76 27.10
N ASP A 162 3.73 -2.72 26.95
CA ASP A 162 5.02 -2.74 27.66
C ASP A 162 5.83 -1.45 27.37
N LEU A 163 5.92 -1.02 26.11
CA LEU A 163 6.58 0.23 25.71
C LEU A 163 5.90 1.45 26.38
N GLY A 164 4.57 1.46 26.48
CA GLY A 164 3.81 2.48 27.19
C GLY A 164 4.21 2.57 28.65
N THR A 165 4.29 1.43 29.35
CA THR A 165 4.73 1.39 30.76
C THR A 165 6.17 1.85 30.93
N GLU A 166 7.07 1.49 30.01
CA GLU A 166 8.46 1.91 30.04
C GLU A 166 8.60 3.41 29.79
N MET A 167 7.79 3.96 28.87
CA MET A 167 7.70 5.38 28.58
C MET A 167 7.20 6.18 29.79
N ASP A 168 6.16 5.71 30.47
CA ASP A 168 5.67 6.33 31.71
C ASP A 168 6.74 6.33 32.81
N SER A 169 7.50 5.23 32.95
CA SER A 169 8.62 5.16 33.89
C SER A 169 9.72 6.16 33.54
N THR A 170 10.01 6.33 32.24
CA THR A 170 11.00 7.28 31.73
C THR A 170 10.52 8.72 31.93
N SER A 171 9.25 9.00 31.68
CA SER A 171 8.60 10.29 31.94
C SER A 171 8.71 10.69 33.41
N ASN A 172 8.43 9.76 34.33
CA ASN A 172 8.58 9.99 35.77
C ASN A 172 10.04 10.26 36.17
N ARG A 173 11.00 9.56 35.56
CA ARG A 173 12.44 9.83 35.78
C ARG A 173 12.83 11.20 35.25
N LEU A 174 12.35 11.57 34.06
CA LEU A 174 12.59 12.88 33.46
C LEU A 174 12.00 14.01 34.31
N ASP A 175 10.78 13.85 34.83
CA ASP A 175 10.16 14.83 35.75
C ASP A 175 10.99 14.99 37.03
N PHE A 176 11.52 13.90 37.58
CA PHE A 176 12.43 13.96 38.73
C PHE A 176 13.74 14.68 38.39
N VAL A 177 14.33 14.42 37.23
CA VAL A 177 15.53 15.12 36.75
C VAL A 177 15.23 16.60 36.55
N GLN A 178 14.10 16.94 35.94
CA GLN A 178 13.66 18.32 35.73
C GLN A 178 13.48 19.05 37.06
N LYS A 179 12.83 18.42 38.05
CA LYS A 179 12.70 18.93 39.42
C LYS A 179 14.06 19.13 40.10
N LYS A 180 15.00 18.20 39.92
CA LYS A 180 16.37 18.33 40.44
C LYS A 180 17.10 19.49 39.78
N VAL A 181 17.03 19.65 38.47
CA VAL A 181 17.62 20.78 37.74
C VAL A 181 17.02 22.09 38.21
N ALA A 182 15.69 22.17 38.35
CA ALA A 182 15.01 23.34 38.89
C ALA A 182 15.45 23.66 40.33
N MET A 183 15.61 22.65 41.19
CA MET A 183 16.16 22.83 42.53
C MET A 183 17.61 23.29 42.53
N VAL A 184 18.46 22.75 41.63
CA VAL A 184 19.86 23.18 41.49
C VAL A 184 19.93 24.62 41.01
N MET A 185 19.13 25.02 40.01
CA MET A 185 19.04 26.42 39.57
C MET A 185 18.58 27.33 40.71
N LYS A 186 17.62 26.90 41.53
CA LYS A 186 17.13 27.66 42.68
C LYS A 186 18.16 27.75 43.81
N LYS A 187 18.95 26.69 44.04
CA LYS A 187 19.99 26.62 45.09
C LYS A 187 21.29 27.32 44.70
N ALA A 188 21.63 27.30 43.41
CA ALA A 188 22.66 28.15 42.81
C ALA A 188 22.22 29.63 42.74
N GLY A 189 20.93 29.89 42.95
CA GLY A 189 20.36 31.24 43.02
C GLY A 189 20.88 32.06 44.20
N ALA A 190 20.70 33.37 44.04
CA ALA A 190 21.02 34.49 44.93
C ALA A 190 21.47 34.17 46.36
N LYS A 191 20.73 33.37 47.15
CA LYS A 191 21.05 33.06 48.55
C LYS A 191 22.44 32.41 48.75
N GLY A 192 22.85 31.48 47.88
CA GLY A 192 24.17 30.86 47.96
C GLY A 192 25.29 31.83 47.60
N GLN A 193 25.07 32.65 46.56
CA GLN A 193 26.00 33.70 46.14
C GLN A 193 26.12 34.81 47.20
N PHE A 194 25.02 35.24 47.83
CA PHE A 194 25.04 36.20 48.92
C PHE A 194 25.80 35.70 50.14
N MET A 195 25.68 34.41 50.49
CA MET A 195 26.49 33.81 51.57
C MET A 195 27.97 33.75 51.21
N MET A 196 28.32 33.46 49.95
CA MET A 196 29.70 33.49 49.46
C MET A 196 30.29 34.90 49.51
N ILE A 197 29.54 35.91 49.05
CA ILE A 197 29.94 37.32 49.10
C ILE A 197 30.12 37.78 50.55
N LEU A 198 29.20 37.45 51.46
CA LEU A 198 29.32 37.80 52.87
C LEU A 198 30.59 37.21 53.50
N PHE A 199 30.91 35.94 53.22
CA PHE A 199 32.13 35.29 53.68
C PHE A 199 33.39 36.00 53.14
N LEU A 200 33.43 36.32 51.85
CA LEU A 200 34.54 37.06 51.24
C LEU A 200 34.73 38.45 51.87
N VAL A 201 33.64 39.18 52.17
CA VAL A 201 33.70 40.50 52.81
C VAL A 201 34.28 40.40 54.22
N VAL A 202 33.84 39.41 55.01
CA VAL A 202 34.38 39.21 56.37
C VAL A 202 35.87 38.89 56.32
N LEU A 203 36.30 38.01 55.41
CA LEU A 203 37.72 37.68 55.23
C LEU A 203 38.52 38.94 54.83
N PHE A 204 37.98 39.76 53.93
CA PHE A 204 38.61 41.02 53.55
C PHE A 204 38.78 41.98 54.74
N ILE A 205 37.77 42.12 55.62
CA ILE A 205 37.88 42.94 56.83
C ILE A 205 38.98 42.41 57.75
N ILE A 206 39.05 41.09 57.97
CA ILE A 206 40.10 40.49 58.81
C ILE A 206 41.49 40.80 58.25
N LEU A 207 41.67 40.64 56.94
CA LEU A 207 42.94 40.90 56.26
C LEU A 207 43.30 42.39 56.33
N PHE A 208 42.33 43.28 56.11
CA PHE A 208 42.50 44.73 56.21
C PHE A 208 42.94 45.14 57.61
N VAL A 209 42.27 44.65 58.66
CA VAL A 209 42.66 44.93 60.04
C VAL A 209 44.06 44.40 60.32
N LEU A 210 44.36 43.17 59.93
CA LEU A 210 45.67 42.56 60.15
C LEU A 210 46.79 43.37 59.47
N VAL A 211 46.57 43.87 58.26
CA VAL A 211 47.54 44.69 57.51
C VAL A 211 47.67 46.12 58.05
N PHE A 212 46.60 46.74 58.56
CA PHE A 212 46.68 48.08 59.13
C PHE A 212 47.18 48.12 60.57
N PHE A 213 46.98 47.04 61.34
CA PHE A 213 47.48 46.92 62.72
C PHE A 213 48.85 46.27 62.83
N THR A 214 49.32 45.59 61.79
CA THR A 214 50.70 45.10 61.66
C THR A 214 51.55 46.17 61.00
#